data_AF-A0A644UIK1-F1
#
_entry.id   AF-A0A644UIK1-F1
#
_cell.length_a   1.000
_cell.length_b   1.000
_cell.length_c   1.000
_cell.angle_alpha   90.00
_cell.angle_beta   90.00
_cell.angle_gamma   90.00
#
_symmetry.space_group_name_H-M   'P 1'
#
loop_
_entity.id
_entity.type
_entity.pdbx_description
1 polymer ?
#
loop_
_entity_poly.entity_id
_entity_poly.type
_entity_poly.pdbx_seq_one_letter_code
_entity_poly.pdbx_strand_id
1 'polypeptide(L)'
;MMTCRLDKLLLQDLLDGTIDPLEKLLVDEHLKNCPECRKELNELKLLFWDLNDKSIYEIELPHELDQLKDLLLEQVSEPSPQSTFTTLMEIQRKNIKSASKFLDYVPGVKTGNHLAKEGLKATPSALKLVSKGLLKSTKLLKAK
;
A
#
# COMPACT_ATOMS: atom_id res chain seq x y z
N MET A 1 28.98 -43.69 7.04
CA MET A 1 28.59 -42.28 6.83
C MET A 1 28.09 -42.15 5.40
N MET A 2 26.77 -42.10 5.22
CA MET A 2 26.16 -41.82 3.92
C MET A 2 26.29 -40.32 3.71
N THR A 3 27.05 -39.88 2.73
CA THR A 3 27.24 -38.45 2.46
C THR A 3 25.92 -37.85 1.95
N CYS A 4 25.29 -36.93 2.71
CA CYS A 4 24.15 -36.13 2.21
C CYS A 4 24.65 -35.37 0.97
N ARG A 5 24.00 -35.57 -0.19
CA ARG A 5 24.30 -34.87 -1.46
C ARG A 5 23.26 -33.80 -1.81
N LEU A 6 22.36 -33.51 -0.88
CA LEU A 6 21.40 -32.43 -1.07
C LEU A 6 22.14 -31.10 -1.12
N ASP A 7 21.76 -30.24 -2.06
CA ASP A 7 22.24 -28.87 -2.06
C ASP A 7 21.72 -28.14 -0.82
N LYS A 8 22.63 -27.55 -0.06
CA LYS A 8 22.31 -26.85 1.19
C LYS A 8 21.54 -25.55 0.94
N LEU A 9 21.67 -24.96 -0.24
CA LEU A 9 20.92 -23.77 -0.63
C LEU A 9 19.41 -24.04 -0.60
N LEU A 10 18.98 -25.24 -0.98
CA LEU A 10 17.58 -25.63 -0.93
C LEU A 10 16.99 -25.61 0.48
N LEU A 11 17.79 -25.81 1.53
CA LEU A 11 17.32 -25.68 2.91
C LEU A 11 17.09 -24.22 3.30
N GLN A 12 17.90 -23.30 2.76
CA GLN A 12 17.74 -21.86 2.95
C GLN A 12 16.54 -21.35 2.15
N ASP A 13 16.42 -21.73 0.88
CA ASP A 13 15.26 -21.39 0.04
C ASP A 13 13.94 -21.92 0.63
N LEU A 14 13.98 -23.10 1.24
CA LEU A 14 12.84 -23.65 1.98
C LEU A 14 12.47 -22.80 3.19
N LEU A 15 13.47 -22.29 3.92
CA LEU A 15 13.27 -21.43 5.10
C LEU A 15 12.73 -20.05 4.72
N ASP A 16 13.28 -19.46 3.66
CA ASP A 16 12.91 -18.14 3.15
C ASP A 16 11.59 -18.15 2.35
N GLY A 17 11.10 -19.34 1.99
CA GLY A 17 9.86 -19.51 1.23
C GLY A 17 10.00 -19.21 -0.26
N THR A 18 11.23 -19.23 -0.79
CA THR A 18 11.60 -18.96 -2.19
C THR A 18 11.80 -20.22 -3.03
N ILE A 19 11.80 -21.39 -2.41
CA ILE A 19 11.99 -22.68 -3.09
C ILE A 19 10.92 -22.99 -4.14
N ASP A 20 11.34 -23.58 -5.27
CA ASP A 20 10.41 -24.04 -6.31
C ASP A 20 9.50 -25.17 -5.79
N PRO A 21 8.21 -25.24 -6.21
CA PRO A 21 7.30 -26.29 -5.76
C PRO A 21 7.79 -27.73 -6.01
N LEU A 22 8.51 -27.99 -7.10
CA LEU A 22 9.05 -29.32 -7.41
C LEU A 22 10.25 -29.65 -6.50
N GLU A 23 11.14 -28.69 -6.29
CA GLU A 23 12.30 -28.84 -5.40
C GLU A 23 11.85 -29.03 -3.96
N LYS A 24 10.81 -28.32 -3.53
CA LYS A 24 10.21 -28.48 -2.21
C LYS A 24 9.78 -29.92 -1.94
N LEU A 25 9.10 -30.57 -2.88
CA LEU A 25 8.69 -31.97 -2.75
C LEU A 25 9.89 -32.90 -2.57
N LEU A 26 10.98 -32.66 -3.32
CA LEU A 26 12.21 -33.44 -3.23
C LEU A 26 12.89 -33.26 -1.88
N VAL A 27 12.99 -32.01 -1.41
CA VAL A 27 13.57 -31.68 -0.11
C VAL A 27 12.73 -32.29 1.02
N ASP A 28 11.40 -32.21 0.96
CA ASP A 28 10.50 -32.79 1.97
C ASP A 28 10.68 -34.32 2.08
N GLU A 29 10.77 -35.03 0.94
CA GLU A 29 11.08 -36.46 0.94
C GLU A 29 12.49 -36.76 1.46
N HIS A 30 13.46 -35.92 1.14
CA HIS A 30 14.83 -36.05 1.66
C HIS A 30 14.87 -35.87 3.18
N LEU A 31 14.16 -34.86 3.70
CA LEU A 31 14.10 -34.55 5.14
C LEU A 31 13.44 -35.67 5.95
N LYS A 32 12.59 -36.52 5.36
CA LYS A 32 12.08 -37.72 6.05
C LYS A 32 13.17 -38.74 6.34
N ASN A 33 14.16 -38.85 5.45
CA ASN A 33 15.16 -39.92 5.48
C ASN A 33 16.54 -39.48 5.99
N CYS A 34 16.89 -38.19 5.88
CA CYS A 34 18.21 -37.68 6.23
C CYS A 34 18.23 -36.94 7.58
N PRO A 35 18.85 -37.50 8.63
CA PRO A 35 18.94 -36.84 9.94
C PRO A 35 19.89 -35.63 9.95
N GLU A 36 20.95 -35.64 9.14
CA GLU A 36 21.92 -34.54 9.07
C GLU A 36 21.25 -33.28 8.51
N CYS A 37 20.60 -33.41 7.37
CA CYS A 37 19.95 -32.31 6.68
C CYS A 37 18.70 -31.80 7.48
N ARG A 38 18.08 -32.62 8.35
CA ARG A 38 17.11 -32.15 9.38
C ARG A 38 17.76 -31.34 10.50
N LYS A 39 18.93 -31.75 10.98
CA LYS A 39 19.64 -31.05 12.05
C LYS A 39 20.05 -29.66 11.58
N GLU A 40 20.63 -29.57 10.38
CA GLU A 40 21.01 -28.29 9.76
C GLU A 40 19.81 -27.36 9.58
N LEU A 41 18.67 -27.88 9.10
CA LEU A 41 17.45 -27.08 8.96
C LEU A 41 16.95 -26.53 10.31
N ASN A 42 17.05 -27.31 11.40
CA ASN A 42 16.67 -26.85 12.72
C ASN A 42 17.62 -25.76 13.25
N GLU A 43 18.93 -25.89 13.03
CA GLU A 43 19.91 -24.87 13.39
C GLU A 43 19.63 -23.54 12.65
N LEU A 44 19.34 -23.61 11.35
CA LEU A 44 18.95 -22.45 10.55
C LEU A 44 17.65 -21.79 11.06
N LYS A 45 16.64 -22.59 11.43
CA LYS A 45 15.38 -22.07 11.99
C LYS A 45 15.56 -21.33 13.30
N LEU A 46 16.42 -21.85 14.19
CA LEU A 46 16.72 -21.19 15.46
C LEU A 46 17.40 -19.85 15.22
N LEU A 47 18.44 -19.82 14.37
CA LEU A 47 19.12 -18.58 14.01
C LEU A 47 18.15 -17.55 13.40
N PHE A 48 17.29 -18.00 12.48
CA PHE A 48 16.29 -17.12 11.86
C PHE A 48 15.31 -16.54 12.89
N TRP A 49 14.90 -17.35 13.87
CA TRP A 49 14.05 -16.87 14.95
C TRP A 49 14.76 -15.83 15.82
N ASP A 50 16.00 -16.11 16.25
CA ASP A 50 16.80 -15.19 17.06
C ASP A 50 17.00 -13.84 16.35
N LEU A 51 17.29 -13.86 15.04
CA LEU A 51 17.45 -12.65 14.23
C LEU A 51 16.14 -11.87 14.05
N ASN A 52 15.01 -12.57 13.98
CA ASN A 52 13.70 -11.93 13.79
C ASN A 52 13.07 -11.47 15.12
N ASP A 53 13.66 -11.82 16.26
CA ASP A 53 13.19 -11.35 17.56
C ASP A 53 13.57 -9.88 17.78
N LYS A 54 12.63 -9.01 17.41
CA LYS A 54 12.75 -7.56 17.57
C LYS A 54 12.81 -7.11 19.03
N SER A 55 12.52 -7.99 19.99
CA SER A 55 12.67 -7.67 21.42
C SER A 55 14.12 -7.65 21.87
N ILE A 56 15.02 -8.25 21.09
CA ILE A 56 16.46 -8.37 21.40
C ILE A 56 17.23 -7.10 21.00
N TYR A 57 16.66 -6.23 20.15
CA TYR A 57 17.34 -5.07 19.59
C TYR A 57 16.57 -3.79 19.86
N GLU A 58 17.16 -2.88 20.63
CA GLU A 58 16.70 -1.50 20.72
C GLU A 58 17.29 -0.71 19.55
N ILE A 59 16.44 -0.30 18.61
CA ILE A 59 16.86 0.52 17.47
C ILE A 59 16.88 1.98 17.94
N GLU A 60 18.06 2.48 18.32
CA GLU A 60 18.27 3.90 18.49
C GLU A 60 18.25 4.56 17.11
N LEU A 61 17.26 5.41 16.86
CA LEU A 61 17.13 6.11 15.59
C LEU A 61 17.96 7.41 15.62
N PRO A 62 18.97 7.59 14.74
CA PRO A 62 19.71 8.84 14.64
C PRO A 62 18.79 10.05 14.39
N HIS A 63 19.03 11.17 15.06
CA HIS A 63 18.24 12.40 14.92
C HIS A 63 18.26 12.95 13.49
N GLU A 64 19.34 12.70 12.75
CA GLU A 64 19.51 13.10 11.36
C GLU A 64 18.49 12.45 10.40
N LEU A 65 17.89 11.31 10.78
CA LEU A 65 16.85 10.66 9.96
C LEU A 65 15.57 11.48 9.90
N ASP A 66 15.22 12.19 10.97
CA ASP A 66 14.07 13.08 10.96
C ASP A 66 14.29 14.26 10.01
N GLN A 67 15.50 14.82 10.03
CA GLN A 67 15.88 15.89 9.10
C GLN A 67 15.86 15.39 7.64
N LEU A 68 16.35 14.18 7.39
CA LEU A 68 16.32 13.57 6.07
C LEU A 68 14.89 13.32 5.58
N LYS A 69 14.01 12.83 6.45
CA LYS A 69 12.58 12.63 6.16
C LYS A 69 11.94 13.94 5.72
N ASP A 70 12.16 15.02 6.46
CA ASP A 70 11.57 16.32 6.15
C ASP A 70 12.10 16.89 4.82
N LEU A 71 13.42 16.77 4.57
CA LEU A 71 14.03 17.17 3.30
C LEU A 71 13.46 16.39 2.10
N LEU A 72 13.25 15.08 2.24
CA LEU A 72 12.67 14.26 1.17
C LEU A 72 11.19 14.60 0.94
N LEU A 73 10.43 14.86 1.99
CA LEU A 73 9.03 15.29 1.88
C LEU A 73 8.90 16.65 1.18
N GLU A 74 9.83 17.58 1.44
CA GLU A 74 9.91 18.88 0.79
C GLU A 74 10.24 18.73 -0.71
N GLN A 75 11.19 17.86 -1.06
CA GLN A 75 11.55 17.60 -2.46
C GLN A 75 10.43 16.95 -3.28
N VAL A 76 9.63 16.10 -2.63
CA VAL A 76 8.46 15.46 -3.26
C VAL A 76 7.27 16.44 -3.32
N SER A 77 7.21 17.39 -2.39
CA SER A 77 6.18 18.43 -2.34
C SER A 77 6.60 19.63 -3.18
N GLU A 78 6.55 19.53 -4.50
CA GLU A 78 6.70 20.72 -5.36
C GLU A 78 5.67 21.80 -4.93
N PRO A 79 6.10 23.03 -4.60
CA PRO A 79 5.16 24.12 -4.36
C PRO A 79 4.57 24.56 -5.70
N SER A 80 3.36 24.09 -6.02
CA SER A 80 2.61 24.65 -7.15
C SER A 80 2.25 26.12 -6.82
N PRO A 81 2.65 27.12 -7.62
CA PRO A 81 2.35 28.53 -7.38
C PRO A 81 0.92 28.88 -7.81
N GLN A 82 -0.04 28.01 -7.53
CA GLN A 82 -1.44 28.25 -7.84
C GLN A 82 -2.21 28.42 -6.53
N SER A 83 -3.06 29.45 -6.50
CA SER A 83 -3.86 29.88 -5.35
C SER A 83 -4.32 28.71 -4.47
N THR A 84 -4.32 28.89 -3.15
CA THR A 84 -4.76 27.89 -2.17
C THR A 84 -6.09 27.21 -2.57
N PHE A 85 -6.98 27.95 -3.25
CA PHE A 85 -8.24 27.43 -3.79
C PHE A 85 -8.08 26.48 -4.99
N THR A 86 -7.23 26.79 -5.96
CA THR A 86 -6.98 25.91 -7.13
C THR A 86 -6.32 24.59 -6.70
N THR A 87 -5.39 24.64 -5.75
CA THR A 87 -4.73 23.44 -5.22
C THR A 87 -5.71 22.59 -4.42
N LEU A 88 -6.56 23.20 -3.57
CA LEU A 88 -7.64 22.48 -2.88
C LEU A 88 -8.63 21.84 -3.86
N MET A 89 -9.01 22.55 -4.93
CA MET A 89 -9.88 22.00 -5.98
C MET A 89 -9.22 20.83 -6.71
N GLU A 90 -7.92 20.93 -6.99
CA GLU A 90 -7.19 19.86 -7.67
C GLU A 90 -7.05 18.63 -6.78
N ILE A 91 -6.75 18.81 -5.48
CA ILE A 91 -6.71 17.74 -4.48
C ILE A 91 -8.08 17.07 -4.36
N GLN A 92 -9.17 17.84 -4.22
CA GLN A 92 -10.52 17.29 -4.15
C GLN A 92 -10.89 16.53 -5.43
N ARG A 93 -10.52 17.06 -6.61
CA ARG A 93 -10.74 16.39 -7.89
C ARG A 93 -9.97 15.08 -7.99
N LYS A 94 -8.71 15.04 -7.56
CA LYS A 94 -7.87 13.84 -7.53
C LYS A 94 -8.45 12.80 -6.57
N ASN A 95 -8.88 13.21 -5.37
CA ASN A 95 -9.49 12.32 -4.39
C ASN A 95 -10.80 11.71 -4.89
N ILE A 96 -11.69 12.51 -5.47
CA ILE A 96 -12.95 12.02 -6.06
C ILE A 96 -12.66 11.07 -7.23
N LYS A 97 -11.70 11.40 -8.10
CA LYS A 97 -11.32 10.52 -9.22
C LYS A 97 -10.81 9.17 -8.72
N SER A 98 -9.91 9.16 -7.74
CA SER A 98 -9.39 7.95 -7.12
C SER A 98 -10.50 7.14 -6.43
N ALA A 99 -11.36 7.82 -5.66
CA ALA A 99 -12.51 7.20 -5.02
C ALA A 99 -13.54 6.68 -6.04
N SER A 100 -13.60 7.22 -7.27
CA SER A 100 -14.52 6.73 -8.30
C SER A 100 -14.00 5.54 -9.11
N LYS A 101 -12.69 5.21 -9.05
CA LYS A 101 -12.10 4.12 -9.84
C LYS A 101 -12.68 2.74 -9.53
N PHE A 102 -13.20 2.50 -8.32
CA PHE A 102 -13.83 1.22 -8.01
C PHE A 102 -15.08 0.98 -8.88
N LEU A 103 -15.77 2.04 -9.31
CA LEU A 103 -16.97 1.95 -10.13
C LEU A 103 -16.68 1.36 -11.51
N ASP A 104 -15.45 1.53 -12.02
CA ASP A 104 -15.01 0.95 -13.29
C ASP A 104 -14.99 -0.59 -13.25
N TYR A 105 -14.89 -1.17 -12.04
CA TYR A 105 -14.88 -2.62 -11.83
C TYR A 105 -16.24 -3.19 -11.43
N VAL A 106 -17.27 -2.35 -11.25
CA VAL A 106 -18.64 -2.82 -10.95
C VAL A 106 -19.39 -3.06 -12.27
N PRO A 107 -19.81 -4.31 -12.57
CA PRO A 107 -20.53 -4.62 -13.80
C PRO A 107 -21.86 -3.86 -13.87
N GLY A 108 -22.12 -3.19 -15.00
CA GLY A 108 -23.35 -2.41 -15.22
C GLY A 108 -23.25 -0.93 -14.85
N VAL A 109 -22.13 -0.47 -14.25
CA VAL A 109 -21.93 0.91 -13.81
C VAL A 109 -21.00 1.70 -14.74
N LYS A 110 -20.85 1.24 -16.00
CA LYS A 110 -20.10 1.95 -17.05
C LYS A 110 -20.50 3.41 -17.03
N THR A 111 -19.53 4.27 -16.71
CA THR A 111 -19.54 5.72 -16.50
C THR A 111 -20.62 6.42 -17.34
N GLY A 112 -21.85 6.35 -16.85
CA GLY A 112 -23.04 6.61 -17.64
C GLY A 112 -23.62 7.95 -17.26
N ASN A 113 -23.72 8.86 -18.23
CA ASN A 113 -24.46 10.12 -18.17
C ASN A 113 -25.94 9.99 -17.65
N HIS A 114 -26.40 8.77 -17.38
CA HIS A 114 -27.71 8.44 -16.83
C HIS A 114 -27.79 8.65 -15.30
N LEU A 115 -26.76 8.27 -14.52
CA LEU A 115 -26.77 8.45 -13.06
C LEU A 115 -26.71 9.94 -12.68
N ALA A 116 -26.00 10.75 -13.45
CA ALA A 116 -26.01 12.21 -13.29
C ALA A 116 -27.39 12.83 -13.59
N LYS A 117 -28.11 12.30 -14.59
CA LYS A 117 -29.47 12.76 -14.93
C LYS A 117 -30.52 12.38 -13.88
N GLU A 118 -30.37 11.26 -13.19
CA GLU A 118 -31.29 10.86 -12.12
C GLU A 118 -30.94 11.49 -10.77
N GLY A 119 -29.66 11.68 -10.45
CA GLY A 119 -29.22 12.43 -9.28
C GLY A 119 -29.66 13.91 -9.28
N LEU A 120 -29.75 14.52 -10.48
CA LEU A 120 -30.34 15.86 -10.66
C LEU A 120 -31.87 15.91 -10.52
N LYS A 121 -32.56 14.79 -10.75
CA LYS A 121 -34.04 14.70 -10.62
C LYS A 121 -34.48 14.39 -9.20
N ALA A 122 -33.65 13.64 -8.45
CA ALA A 122 -33.90 13.27 -7.05
C ALA A 122 -33.34 14.29 -6.04
N THR A 123 -33.07 15.53 -6.47
CA THR A 123 -32.49 16.55 -5.59
C THR A 123 -33.54 17.10 -4.62
N PRO A 124 -33.41 16.92 -3.28
CA PRO A 124 -34.33 17.51 -2.32
C PRO A 124 -34.28 19.03 -2.40
N SER A 125 -35.41 19.70 -2.16
CA SER A 125 -35.56 21.16 -2.14
C SER A 125 -34.48 21.89 -1.33
N ALA A 126 -33.90 21.21 -0.33
CA ALA A 126 -32.79 21.67 0.50
C ALA A 126 -31.49 21.96 -0.29
N LEU A 127 -31.13 21.14 -1.28
CA LEU A 127 -29.95 21.37 -2.12
C LEU A 127 -30.14 22.57 -3.07
N LYS A 128 -31.38 22.85 -3.46
CA LYS A 128 -31.74 24.06 -4.23
C LYS A 128 -31.49 25.34 -3.42
N LEU A 129 -31.71 25.30 -2.10
CA LEU A 129 -31.42 26.42 -1.19
C LEU A 129 -29.90 26.62 -1.00
N VAL A 130 -29.14 25.52 -0.87
CA VAL A 130 -27.67 25.58 -0.78
C VAL A 130 -27.07 26.23 -2.03
N SER A 131 -27.57 25.88 -3.22
CA SER A 131 -27.09 26.49 -4.48
C SER A 131 -27.33 28.01 -4.56
N LYS A 132 -28.45 28.51 -4.04
CA LYS A 132 -28.76 29.96 -4.01
C LYS A 132 -27.90 30.70 -2.99
N GLY A 133 -27.58 30.08 -1.85
CA GLY A 133 -26.66 30.64 -0.85
C GLY A 133 -25.24 30.79 -1.40
N LEU A 134 -24.77 29.77 -2.12
CA LEU A 134 -23.44 29.74 -2.75
C LEU A 134 -23.30 30.74 -3.90
N LEU A 135 -24.36 30.91 -4.71
CA LEU A 135 -24.40 31.94 -5.76
C LEU A 135 -24.43 33.37 -5.19
N LYS A 136 -25.04 33.58 -4.02
CA LYS A 136 -24.99 34.88 -3.32
C LYS A 136 -23.62 35.14 -2.69
N SER A 137 -22.99 34.13 -2.08
CA SER A 137 -21.67 34.31 -1.45
C SER A 137 -20.57 34.57 -2.49
N THR A 138 -20.62 33.90 -3.64
CA THR A 138 -19.66 34.12 -4.74
C THR A 138 -19.81 35.50 -5.40
N LYS A 139 -21.03 36.06 -5.44
CA LYS A 139 -21.24 37.47 -5.84
C LYS A 139 -20.70 38.46 -4.82
N LEU A 140 -20.79 38.17 -3.52
CA LEU A 140 -20.22 39.00 -2.46
C LEU A 140 -18.68 38.95 -2.45
N LEU A 141 -18.08 37.80 -2.77
CA LEU A 141 -16.63 37.63 -2.88
C LEU A 141 -16.03 38.30 -4.13
N LYS A 142 -16.84 38.56 -5.17
CA LYS A 142 -16.44 39.33 -6.37
C LYS A 142 -16.65 40.84 -6.23
N ALA A 143 -17.30 41.30 -5.16
CA ALA A 143 -17.64 42.70 -4.93
C ALA A 143 -16.71 43.39 -3.92
N LYS A 144 -15.54 42.80 -3.62
CA LYS A 144 -14.54 43.35 -2.69
C LYS A 144 -13.17 43.40 -3.35
#